data_AF-A0A961HR88-F1
#
_entry.id   AF-A0A961HR88-F1
#
_cell.length_a   1.000
_cell.length_b   1.000
_cell.length_c   1.000
_cell.angle_alpha   90.00
_cell.angle_beta   90.00
_cell.angle_gamma   90.00
#
_symmetry.space_group_name_H-M   'P 1'
#
loop_
_entity.id
_entity.type
_entity.pdbx_description
1 polymer ?
#
loop_
_entity_poly.entity_id
_entity_poly.type
_entity_poly.pdbx_seq_one_letter_code
_entity_poly.pdbx_strand_id
1 'polypeptide(L)'
;MSGNSSKMIAFNYYGSKFTYVDWLQEHFPVNYRDLHFVDVFCGSMAVTLNKPYSKIDTANDINSEVVNFFKVLREHPEELITLLRLTPVSREEYDLAWIRDDSIDPIEKARRFYVRSRQSFYGLGSQRQNKGWYAAKTKSCSNFGETVNKWHNAIDKLWPVVDRLMHIQIENQDFRNLIPAMDFEGVFFYCDPPYPEECRNSKNNYQHEFEIRDHEELAGLLHAVKGRAMISSYDCPLMRRLYKDWNMAKAPVKRNNIRSGVVQECIWMNYSETVAYHGNQFF
;
A
#
# COMPACT_ATOMS: atom_id res chain seq x y z
N MET A 1 -5.05 -20.62 -11.87
CA MET A 1 -5.14 -20.64 -10.40
C MET A 1 -3.80 -20.16 -9.87
N SER A 2 -3.69 -18.90 -9.44
CA SER A 2 -2.44 -18.34 -8.92
C SER A 2 -2.23 -18.84 -7.49
N GLY A 3 -1.11 -19.52 -7.22
CA GLY A 3 -0.71 -20.03 -5.90
C GLY A 3 -0.36 -18.95 -4.89
N ASN A 4 -1.31 -18.06 -4.60
CA ASN A 4 -1.13 -16.89 -3.75
C ASN A 4 -2.13 -16.91 -2.58
N SER A 5 -2.30 -18.07 -1.94
CA SER A 5 -3.31 -18.26 -0.88
C SER A 5 -2.88 -17.72 0.50
N SER A 6 -1.63 -17.32 0.69
CA SER A 6 -1.12 -16.86 2.00
C SER A 6 -1.04 -15.35 2.18
N LYS A 7 -1.06 -14.54 1.11
CA LYS A 7 -0.87 -13.09 1.23
C LYS A 7 -2.16 -12.34 1.58
N MET A 8 -2.07 -11.49 2.59
CA MET A 8 -3.13 -10.64 3.08
C MET A 8 -3.34 -9.42 2.18
N ILE A 9 -4.60 -9.14 1.84
CA ILE A 9 -5.01 -7.97 1.08
C ILE A 9 -6.21 -7.33 1.76
N ALA A 10 -6.04 -6.11 2.27
CA ALA A 10 -7.14 -5.36 2.86
C ALA A 10 -8.09 -4.88 1.74
N PHE A 11 -7.55 -4.15 0.77
CA PHE A 11 -8.28 -3.63 -0.37
C PHE A 11 -7.34 -3.41 -1.57
N ASN A 12 -7.92 -3.15 -2.73
CA ASN A 12 -7.15 -2.84 -3.93
C ASN A 12 -6.73 -1.35 -3.90
N TYR A 13 -5.47 -1.09 -4.22
CA TYR A 13 -4.91 0.26 -4.18
C TYR A 13 -3.94 0.48 -5.31
N TYR A 14 -3.99 1.69 -5.86
CA TYR A 14 -3.10 2.08 -6.93
C TYR A 14 -1.66 2.16 -6.42
N GLY A 15 -0.72 1.55 -7.16
CA GLY A 15 0.70 1.50 -6.75
C GLY A 15 1.04 0.38 -5.76
N SER A 16 0.05 -0.39 -5.30
CA SER A 16 0.25 -1.46 -4.31
C SER A 16 1.36 -2.44 -4.70
N LYS A 17 2.27 -2.67 -3.74
CA LYS A 17 3.41 -3.58 -3.88
C LYS A 17 3.09 -5.04 -3.61
N PHE A 18 1.80 -5.41 -3.55
CA PHE A 18 1.35 -6.78 -3.26
C PHE A 18 2.08 -7.89 -4.06
N THR A 19 2.41 -7.63 -5.33
CA THR A 19 3.12 -8.61 -6.18
C THR A 19 4.65 -8.55 -6.07
N TYR A 20 5.19 -7.55 -5.38
CA TYR A 20 6.62 -7.32 -5.16
C TYR A 20 7.05 -7.58 -3.71
N VAL A 21 6.13 -7.85 -2.78
CA VAL A 21 6.44 -7.99 -1.35
C VAL A 21 7.59 -8.97 -1.07
N ASP A 22 7.60 -10.15 -1.69
CA ASP A 22 8.66 -11.15 -1.44
C ASP A 22 10.03 -10.62 -1.90
N TRP A 23 10.07 -10.05 -3.11
CA TRP A 23 11.27 -9.43 -3.65
C TRP A 23 11.73 -8.22 -2.83
N LEU A 24 10.82 -7.39 -2.32
CA LEU A 24 11.19 -6.27 -1.45
C LEU A 24 11.82 -6.78 -0.14
N GLN A 25 11.26 -7.84 0.45
CA GLN A 25 11.76 -8.43 1.69
C GLN A 25 13.17 -9.02 1.53
N GLU A 26 13.49 -9.59 0.37
CA GLU A 26 14.85 -10.03 0.02
C GLU A 26 15.88 -8.90 0.09
N HIS A 27 15.44 -7.65 -0.07
CA HIS A 27 16.27 -6.45 -0.05
C HIS A 27 16.12 -5.59 1.21
N PHE A 28 15.32 -6.02 2.19
CA PHE A 28 15.32 -5.39 3.50
C PHE A 28 16.66 -5.60 4.21
N PRO A 29 17.02 -4.73 5.19
CA PRO A 29 18.21 -4.96 6.01
C PRO A 29 18.18 -6.36 6.64
N VAL A 30 19.31 -7.06 6.70
CA VAL A 30 19.35 -8.44 7.23
C VAL A 30 18.69 -8.59 8.61
N ASN A 31 18.83 -7.58 9.48
CA ASN A 31 18.30 -7.53 10.83
C ASN A 31 16.99 -6.73 10.96
N TYR A 32 16.25 -6.49 9.87
CA TYR A 32 15.05 -5.64 9.90
C TYR A 32 13.98 -6.08 10.92
N ARG A 33 14.01 -7.35 11.33
CA ARG A 33 13.11 -7.90 12.35
C ARG A 33 13.39 -7.38 13.75
N ASP A 34 14.63 -6.95 14.03
CA ASP A 34 15.02 -6.38 15.32
C ASP A 34 14.87 -4.85 15.35
N LEU A 35 14.54 -4.25 14.21
CA LEU A 35 14.39 -2.81 14.02
C LEU A 35 12.93 -2.36 14.23
N HIS A 36 12.76 -1.05 14.35
CA HIS A 36 11.47 -0.39 14.18
C HIS A 36 11.23 -0.15 12.70
N PHE A 37 10.33 -0.92 12.10
CA PHE A 37 9.94 -0.74 10.70
C PHE A 37 8.88 0.34 10.56
N VAL A 38 9.12 1.31 9.68
CA VAL A 38 8.19 2.40 9.38
C VAL A 38 7.87 2.40 7.89
N ASP A 39 6.63 2.06 7.55
CA ASP A 39 6.06 2.16 6.20
C ASP A 39 5.50 3.57 6.01
N VAL A 40 6.29 4.45 5.39
CA VAL A 40 6.02 5.90 5.36
C VAL A 40 4.83 6.25 4.46
N PHE A 41 4.58 5.45 3.41
CA PHE A 41 3.54 5.65 2.40
C PHE A 41 2.73 4.36 2.21
N CYS A 42 2.12 3.88 3.27
CA CYS A 42 1.68 2.49 3.35
C CYS A 42 0.54 2.12 2.39
N GLY A 43 -0.32 3.06 1.98
CA GLY A 43 -1.42 2.81 1.06
C GLY A 43 -2.32 1.67 1.53
N SER A 44 -2.34 0.55 0.80
CA SER A 44 -3.07 -0.67 1.22
C SER A 44 -2.37 -1.50 2.31
N MET A 45 -1.29 -1.00 2.90
CA MET A 45 -0.39 -1.71 3.82
C MET A 45 0.13 -3.05 3.26
N ALA A 46 0.24 -3.18 1.93
CA ALA A 46 0.56 -4.47 1.32
C ALA A 46 1.91 -5.04 1.78
N VAL A 47 2.91 -4.17 1.99
CA VAL A 47 4.22 -4.56 2.50
C VAL A 47 4.14 -4.88 3.99
N THR A 48 3.65 -3.93 4.80
CA THR A 48 3.51 -4.09 6.26
C THR A 48 2.73 -5.35 6.66
N LEU A 49 1.61 -5.63 5.99
CA LEU A 49 0.77 -6.79 6.31
C LEU A 49 1.48 -8.12 5.98
N ASN A 50 2.30 -8.17 4.93
CA ASN A 50 2.83 -9.43 4.40
C ASN A 50 4.31 -9.68 4.73
N LYS A 51 4.98 -8.76 5.42
CA LYS A 51 6.29 -9.04 6.00
C LYS A 51 6.14 -9.71 7.38
N PRO A 52 7.10 -10.56 7.80
CA PRO A 52 7.25 -10.94 9.19
C PRO A 52 7.25 -9.75 10.15
N TYR A 53 6.83 -10.00 11.39
CA TYR A 53 6.88 -8.99 12.44
C TYR A 53 8.31 -8.47 12.62
N SER A 54 8.42 -7.14 12.69
CA SER A 54 9.59 -6.48 13.26
C SER A 54 9.33 -6.19 14.73
N LYS A 55 10.35 -5.74 15.46
CA LYS A 55 10.25 -5.38 16.87
C LYS A 55 9.14 -4.37 17.12
N ILE A 56 9.00 -3.40 16.20
CA ILE A 56 7.89 -2.45 16.14
C ILE A 56 7.54 -2.27 14.66
N ASP A 57 6.24 -2.29 14.34
CA ASP A 57 5.72 -1.95 13.02
C ASP A 57 4.87 -0.68 13.11
N THR A 58 5.22 0.33 12.31
CA THR A 58 4.41 1.55 12.14
C THR A 58 4.07 1.73 10.67
N ALA A 59 2.81 2.02 10.38
CA ALA A 59 2.33 2.31 9.05
C ALA A 59 1.70 3.71 9.02
N ASN A 60 2.14 4.53 8.06
CA ASN A 60 1.71 5.90 7.87
C ASN A 60 1.13 6.08 6.45
N ASP A 61 0.07 6.87 6.34
CA ASP A 61 -0.37 7.42 5.05
C ASP A 61 -0.93 8.83 5.28
N ILE A 62 -0.75 9.72 4.33
CA ILE A 62 -1.32 11.08 4.40
C ILE A 62 -2.83 11.07 4.16
N ASN A 63 -3.35 10.06 3.45
CA ASN A 63 -4.76 9.93 3.15
C ASN A 63 -5.54 9.47 4.40
N SER A 64 -6.29 10.41 4.98
CA SER A 64 -7.08 10.16 6.19
C SER A 64 -8.19 9.13 5.99
N GLU A 65 -8.70 8.90 4.78
CA GLU A 65 -9.73 7.87 4.52
C GLU A 65 -9.13 6.45 4.61
N VAL A 66 -7.88 6.29 4.13
CA VAL A 66 -7.10 5.05 4.26
C VAL A 66 -6.83 4.76 5.73
N VAL A 67 -6.34 5.77 6.47
CA VAL A 67 -6.05 5.63 7.90
C VAL A 67 -7.33 5.37 8.70
N ASN A 68 -8.41 6.07 8.40
CA ASN A 68 -9.72 5.85 9.03
C ASN A 68 -10.20 4.41 8.83
N PHE A 69 -10.10 3.88 7.61
CA PHE A 69 -10.47 2.49 7.34
C PHE A 69 -9.70 1.50 8.21
N PHE A 70 -8.37 1.61 8.28
CA PHE A 70 -7.58 0.69 9.09
C PHE A 70 -7.81 0.85 10.60
N LYS A 71 -8.02 2.08 11.09
CA LYS A 71 -8.37 2.32 12.50
C LYS A 71 -9.71 1.69 12.85
N VAL A 72 -10.76 1.95 12.07
CA VAL A 72 -12.08 1.34 12.28
C VAL A 72 -12.02 -0.17 12.15
N LEU A 73 -11.31 -0.72 11.15
CA LEU A 73 -11.17 -2.17 11.01
C LEU A 73 -10.48 -2.80 12.22
N ARG A 74 -9.52 -2.11 12.85
CA ARG A 74 -8.85 -2.59 14.07
C ARG A 74 -9.74 -2.48 15.31
N GLU A 75 -10.45 -1.37 15.46
CA GLU A 75 -11.15 -1.01 16.70
C GLU A 75 -12.60 -1.53 16.75
N HIS A 76 -13.26 -1.59 15.59
CA HIS A 76 -14.66 -2.02 15.40
C HIS A 76 -14.80 -3.07 14.29
N PRO A 77 -14.02 -4.18 14.29
CA PRO A 77 -14.00 -5.15 13.19
C PRO A 77 -15.36 -5.78 12.94
N GLU A 78 -16.06 -6.22 13.99
CA GLU A 78 -17.36 -6.89 13.88
C GLU A 78 -18.42 -5.99 13.24
N GLU A 79 -18.48 -4.74 13.66
CA GLU A 79 -19.45 -3.76 13.18
C GLU A 79 -19.20 -3.41 11.71
N LEU A 80 -17.97 -3.03 11.37
CA LEU A 80 -17.61 -2.69 10.00
C LEU A 80 -17.82 -3.89 9.05
N ILE A 81 -17.36 -5.09 9.43
CA ILE A 81 -17.49 -6.28 8.59
C ILE A 81 -18.96 -6.66 8.42
N THR A 82 -19.79 -6.52 9.45
CA THR A 82 -21.24 -6.76 9.36
C THR A 82 -21.89 -5.77 8.39
N LEU A 83 -21.60 -4.47 8.52
CA LEU A 83 -22.12 -3.45 7.61
C LEU A 83 -21.71 -3.71 6.16
N LEU A 84 -20.46 -4.12 5.92
CA LEU A 84 -19.98 -4.49 4.59
C LEU A 84 -20.70 -5.73 4.03
N ARG A 85 -20.96 -6.75 4.86
CA ARG A 85 -21.70 -7.95 4.44
C ARG A 85 -23.15 -7.64 4.07
N LEU A 86 -23.78 -6.70 4.78
CA LEU A 86 -25.14 -6.25 4.52
C LEU A 86 -25.24 -5.23 3.38
N THR A 87 -24.11 -4.63 2.97
CA THR A 87 -24.07 -3.69 1.84
C THR A 87 -24.22 -4.44 0.52
N PRO A 88 -25.24 -4.13 -0.30
CA PRO A 88 -25.40 -4.76 -1.59
C PRO A 88 -24.33 -4.27 -2.59
N VAL A 89 -24.01 -5.14 -3.55
CA VAL A 89 -23.29 -4.71 -4.75
C VAL A 89 -24.27 -3.94 -5.63
N SER A 90 -24.31 -2.62 -5.47
CA SER A 90 -25.31 -1.73 -6.09
C SER A 90 -24.65 -0.48 -6.64
N ARG A 91 -25.14 -0.01 -7.79
CA ARG A 91 -24.71 1.26 -8.38
C ARG A 91 -25.07 2.44 -7.48
N GLU A 92 -26.28 2.42 -6.93
CA GLU A 92 -26.76 3.48 -6.05
C GLU A 92 -25.90 3.58 -4.79
N GLU A 93 -25.59 2.45 -4.14
CA GLU A 93 -24.65 2.41 -3.01
C GLU A 93 -23.26 2.95 -3.39
N TYR A 94 -22.77 2.59 -4.57
CA TYR A 94 -21.48 3.08 -5.06
C TYR A 94 -21.50 4.59 -5.28
N ASP A 95 -22.55 5.13 -5.91
CA ASP A 95 -22.68 6.56 -6.18
C ASP A 95 -22.84 7.35 -4.86
N LEU A 96 -23.61 6.83 -3.90
CA LEU A 96 -23.72 7.40 -2.54
C LEU A 96 -22.38 7.41 -1.81
N ALA A 97 -21.54 6.40 -2.00
CA ALA A 97 -20.22 6.33 -1.38
C ALA A 97 -19.26 7.44 -1.85
N TRP A 98 -19.54 8.11 -2.97
CA TRP A 98 -18.78 9.28 -3.46
C TRP A 98 -19.25 10.61 -2.89
N ILE A 99 -20.41 10.66 -2.23
CA ILE A 99 -20.88 11.88 -1.57
C ILE A 99 -20.01 12.14 -0.36
N ARG A 100 -19.28 13.26 -0.41
CA ARG A 100 -18.45 13.74 0.70
C ARG A 100 -19.33 14.43 1.72
N ASP A 101 -19.31 13.89 2.92
CA ASP A 101 -19.98 14.45 4.07
C ASP A 101 -19.09 14.23 5.29
N ASP A 102 -18.54 15.31 5.84
CA ASP A 102 -17.64 15.25 6.98
C ASP A 102 -18.37 14.95 8.29
N SER A 103 -19.70 15.07 8.31
CA SER A 103 -20.53 14.82 9.50
C SER A 103 -20.88 13.35 9.72
N ILE A 104 -20.69 12.48 8.71
CA ILE A 104 -20.99 11.06 8.87
C ILE A 104 -19.98 10.37 9.81
N ASP A 105 -20.48 9.37 10.51
CA ASP A 105 -19.71 8.56 11.45
C ASP A 105 -18.47 7.89 10.80
N PRO A 106 -17.33 7.79 11.51
CA PRO A 106 -16.11 7.14 11.02
C PRO A 106 -16.29 5.73 10.44
N ILE A 107 -17.19 4.91 10.99
CA ILE A 107 -17.48 3.56 10.50
C ILE A 107 -18.18 3.61 9.15
N GLU A 108 -19.14 4.53 8.98
CA GLU A 108 -19.77 4.77 7.68
C GLU A 108 -18.77 5.31 6.65
N LYS A 109 -17.84 6.20 7.05
CA LYS A 109 -16.73 6.63 6.18
C LYS A 109 -15.89 5.44 5.71
N ALA A 110 -15.55 4.53 6.63
CA ALA A 110 -14.79 3.31 6.31
C ALA A 110 -15.57 2.38 5.37
N ARG A 111 -16.87 2.19 5.61
CA ARG A 111 -17.77 1.39 4.74
C ARG A 111 -17.81 1.95 3.33
N ARG A 112 -18.09 3.27 3.19
CA ARG A 112 -18.13 3.96 1.89
C ARG A 112 -16.78 3.88 1.16
N PHE A 113 -15.68 4.10 1.87
CA PHE A 113 -14.33 3.95 1.29
C PHE A 113 -14.13 2.54 0.69
N TYR A 114 -14.50 1.49 1.44
CA TYR A 114 -14.35 0.12 0.97
C TYR A 114 -15.26 -0.21 -0.23
N VAL A 115 -16.49 0.30 -0.23
CA VAL A 115 -17.42 0.20 -1.38
C VAL A 115 -16.78 0.81 -2.63
N ARG A 116 -16.25 2.05 -2.54
CA ARG A 116 -15.57 2.68 -3.69
C ARG A 116 -14.37 1.87 -4.14
N SER A 117 -13.56 1.38 -3.20
CA SER A 117 -12.37 0.59 -3.50
C SER A 117 -12.69 -0.72 -4.20
N ARG A 118 -13.75 -1.45 -3.82
CA ARG A 118 -13.98 -2.82 -4.33
C ARG A 118 -15.07 -2.94 -5.39
N GLN A 119 -16.04 -2.03 -5.43
CA GLN A 119 -17.11 -2.05 -6.43
C GLN A 119 -16.79 -1.24 -7.70
N SER A 120 -15.65 -0.53 -7.72
CA SER A 120 -15.18 0.19 -8.92
C SER A 120 -14.55 -0.73 -9.97
N PHE A 121 -14.49 -0.29 -11.23
CA PHE A 121 -13.67 -0.95 -12.24
C PHE A 121 -12.22 -1.13 -11.76
N TYR A 122 -11.72 -2.37 -11.88
CA TYR A 122 -10.39 -2.82 -11.42
C TYR A 122 -10.14 -2.67 -9.90
N GLY A 123 -11.14 -2.24 -9.13
CA GLY A 123 -11.01 -1.92 -7.71
C GLY A 123 -10.06 -0.76 -7.42
N LEU A 124 -10.08 0.30 -8.24
CA LEU A 124 -9.17 1.44 -8.13
C LEU A 124 -9.87 2.73 -7.64
N GLY A 125 -11.08 2.62 -7.11
CA GLY A 125 -11.87 3.73 -6.56
C GLY A 125 -11.48 4.14 -5.13
N SER A 126 -10.35 3.68 -4.60
CA SER A 126 -9.81 4.08 -3.29
C SER A 126 -9.11 5.45 -3.30
N GLN A 127 -9.17 6.19 -4.41
CA GLN A 127 -8.39 7.40 -4.68
C GLN A 127 -9.26 8.52 -5.28
N ARG A 128 -8.61 9.55 -5.85
CA ARG A 128 -9.21 10.82 -6.32
C ARG A 128 -10.30 10.69 -7.39
N GLN A 129 -10.35 9.61 -8.17
CA GLN A 129 -11.22 9.52 -9.35
C GLN A 129 -12.26 8.42 -9.22
N ASN A 130 -13.51 8.76 -9.52
CA ASN A 130 -14.55 7.78 -9.78
C ASN A 130 -14.18 6.97 -11.03
N LYS A 131 -13.80 5.70 -10.84
CA LYS A 131 -13.43 4.78 -11.94
C LYS A 131 -14.64 4.08 -12.56
N GLY A 132 -15.86 4.46 -12.16
CA GLY A 132 -17.12 3.84 -12.54
C GLY A 132 -17.43 2.56 -11.75
N TRP A 133 -18.72 2.25 -11.61
CA TRP A 133 -19.20 1.02 -10.95
C TRP A 133 -19.10 -0.20 -11.87
N TYR A 134 -18.54 -1.30 -11.37
CA TYR A 134 -18.36 -2.55 -12.12
C TYR A 134 -19.52 -3.53 -11.94
N ALA A 135 -20.23 -3.82 -13.04
CA ALA A 135 -21.24 -4.87 -13.11
C ALA A 135 -20.78 -6.00 -14.02
N ALA A 136 -20.65 -7.22 -13.48
CA ALA A 136 -20.40 -8.41 -14.30
C ALA A 136 -21.64 -8.70 -15.18
N LYS A 137 -21.44 -8.83 -16.50
CA LYS A 137 -22.53 -9.09 -17.46
C LYS A 137 -22.66 -10.57 -17.85
N THR A 138 -21.56 -11.33 -17.86
CA THR A 138 -21.53 -12.70 -18.41
C THR A 138 -20.68 -13.68 -17.60
N LYS A 139 -19.96 -13.22 -16.57
CA LYS A 139 -19.00 -14.02 -15.81
C LYS A 139 -19.61 -14.49 -14.50
N SER A 140 -19.57 -15.80 -14.26
CA SER A 140 -19.89 -16.44 -12.99
C SER A 140 -18.64 -17.05 -12.37
N CYS A 141 -18.64 -17.21 -11.05
CA CYS A 141 -17.66 -18.00 -10.31
C CYS A 141 -18.45 -18.80 -9.28
N SER A 142 -18.21 -20.10 -9.12
CA SER A 142 -18.76 -20.91 -8.01
C SER A 142 -20.24 -20.60 -7.68
N ASN A 143 -21.12 -20.78 -8.68
CA ASN A 143 -22.58 -20.66 -8.62
C ASN A 143 -23.20 -19.24 -8.49
N PHE A 144 -22.41 -18.16 -8.41
CA PHE A 144 -22.93 -16.77 -8.39
C PHE A 144 -22.23 -15.87 -9.43
N GLY A 145 -22.81 -14.70 -9.69
CA GLY A 145 -22.19 -13.66 -10.51
C GLY A 145 -20.83 -13.23 -9.94
N GLU A 146 -19.83 -13.08 -10.81
CA GLU A 146 -18.43 -12.82 -10.43
C GLU A 146 -18.27 -11.63 -9.47
N THR A 147 -19.04 -10.55 -9.64
CA THR A 147 -18.93 -9.35 -8.80
C THR A 147 -19.33 -9.62 -7.34
N VAL A 148 -20.45 -10.31 -7.12
CA VAL A 148 -20.97 -10.60 -5.77
C VAL A 148 -20.03 -11.53 -5.03
N ASN A 149 -19.56 -12.59 -5.69
CA ASN A 149 -18.60 -13.50 -5.09
C ASN A 149 -17.26 -12.82 -4.77
N LYS A 150 -16.76 -11.92 -5.62
CA LYS A 150 -15.54 -11.15 -5.31
C LYS A 150 -15.71 -10.18 -4.14
N TRP A 151 -16.91 -9.66 -3.92
CA TRP A 151 -17.23 -8.80 -2.78
C TRP A 151 -17.20 -9.59 -1.47
N HIS A 152 -17.97 -10.68 -1.36
CA HIS A 152 -17.98 -11.50 -0.14
C HIS A 152 -16.61 -12.09 0.20
N ASN A 153 -15.91 -12.64 -0.80
CA ASN A 153 -14.54 -13.14 -0.61
C ASN A 153 -13.54 -12.04 -0.21
N ALA A 154 -13.82 -10.76 -0.52
CA ALA A 154 -12.98 -9.65 -0.05
C ALA A 154 -13.15 -9.42 1.45
N ILE A 155 -14.41 -9.42 1.88
CA ILE A 155 -14.79 -9.11 3.25
C ILE A 155 -14.28 -10.22 4.18
N ASP A 156 -14.39 -11.48 3.79
CA ASP A 156 -13.88 -12.60 4.60
C ASP A 156 -12.36 -12.56 4.79
N LYS A 157 -11.63 -11.92 3.86
CA LYS A 157 -10.17 -11.72 3.97
C LYS A 157 -9.78 -10.59 4.92
N LEU A 158 -10.73 -9.81 5.45
CA LEU A 158 -10.44 -8.76 6.41
C LEU A 158 -10.10 -9.32 7.79
N TRP A 159 -10.60 -10.50 8.18
CA TRP A 159 -10.32 -11.08 9.50
C TRP A 159 -8.82 -11.31 9.78
N PRO A 160 -8.04 -11.97 8.89
CA PRO A 160 -6.60 -12.06 9.07
C PRO A 160 -5.89 -10.69 9.10
N VAL A 161 -6.45 -9.68 8.43
CA VAL A 161 -5.91 -8.31 8.45
C VAL A 161 -6.14 -7.69 9.82
N VAL A 162 -7.30 -7.88 10.45
CA VAL A 162 -7.59 -7.42 11.82
C VAL A 162 -6.54 -7.97 12.79
N ASP A 163 -6.28 -9.28 12.74
CA ASP A 163 -5.28 -9.91 13.61
C ASP A 163 -3.89 -9.28 13.44
N ARG A 164 -3.49 -9.01 12.20
CA ARG A 164 -2.19 -8.38 11.90
C ARG A 164 -2.12 -6.93 12.37
N LEU A 165 -3.22 -6.17 12.29
CA LEU A 165 -3.30 -4.75 12.68
C LEU A 165 -3.14 -4.53 14.19
N MET A 166 -3.44 -5.53 15.02
CA MET A 166 -3.25 -5.45 16.47
C MET A 166 -1.79 -5.20 16.88
N HIS A 167 -0.85 -5.50 15.97
CA HIS A 167 0.59 -5.33 16.18
C HIS A 167 1.19 -4.17 15.38
N ILE A 168 0.37 -3.29 14.82
CA ILE A 168 0.80 -2.18 13.96
C ILE A 168 0.35 -0.84 14.57
N GLN A 169 1.29 0.07 14.73
CA GLN A 169 1.02 1.48 15.02
C GLN A 169 0.55 2.18 13.74
N ILE A 170 -0.48 3.02 13.81
CA ILE A 170 -1.06 3.68 12.64
C ILE A 170 -0.93 5.20 12.81
N GLU A 171 -0.19 5.82 11.90
CA GLU A 171 0.05 7.27 11.83
C GLU A 171 -0.68 7.90 10.64
N ASN A 172 -0.94 9.20 10.72
CA ASN A 172 -1.52 10.01 9.64
C ASN A 172 -0.79 11.36 9.57
N GLN A 173 0.47 11.32 9.15
CA GLN A 173 1.34 12.48 9.10
C GLN A 173 2.00 12.66 7.74
N ASP A 174 2.36 13.91 7.44
CA ASP A 174 3.25 14.21 6.33
C ASP A 174 4.65 13.64 6.62
N PHE A 175 5.31 13.09 5.60
CA PHE A 175 6.63 12.46 5.74
C PHE A 175 7.68 13.42 6.32
N ARG A 176 7.52 14.73 6.10
CA ARG A 176 8.39 15.79 6.63
C ARG A 176 8.38 15.86 8.15
N ASN A 177 7.26 15.48 8.76
CA ASN A 177 7.13 15.43 10.22
C ASN A 177 7.43 14.02 10.74
N LEU A 178 6.94 12.99 10.03
CA LEU A 178 7.09 11.60 10.46
C LEU A 178 8.55 11.15 10.51
N ILE A 179 9.32 11.38 9.45
CA ILE A 179 10.69 10.86 9.33
C ILE A 179 11.58 11.43 10.46
N PRO A 180 11.66 12.76 10.69
CA PRO A 180 12.46 13.29 11.79
C PRO A 180 11.99 12.84 13.17
N ALA A 181 10.67 12.69 13.38
CA ALA A 181 10.13 12.27 14.66
C ALA A 181 10.45 10.81 15.01
N MET A 182 10.61 9.95 14.00
CA MET A 182 10.87 8.52 14.16
C MET A 182 12.35 8.15 13.96
N ASP A 183 13.23 9.10 13.64
CA ASP A 183 14.62 8.78 13.28
C ASP A 183 15.51 8.46 14.49
N PHE A 184 16.07 7.25 14.49
CA PHE A 184 17.10 6.78 15.41
C PHE A 184 17.85 5.59 14.80
N GLU A 185 19.01 5.20 15.35
CA GLU A 185 19.86 4.12 14.81
C GLU A 185 19.14 2.78 14.56
N GLY A 186 18.07 2.49 15.32
CA GLY A 186 17.31 1.25 15.24
C GLY A 186 16.08 1.29 14.35
N VAL A 187 15.89 2.34 13.53
CA VAL A 187 14.74 2.45 12.61
C VAL A 187 15.10 1.96 11.21
N PHE A 188 14.10 1.41 10.52
CA PHE A 188 14.14 1.14 9.09
C PHE A 188 12.91 1.76 8.40
N PHE A 189 13.15 2.79 7.59
CA PHE A 189 12.14 3.44 6.77
C PHE A 189 11.98 2.73 5.43
N TYR A 190 10.77 2.25 5.13
CA TYR A 190 10.38 1.87 3.79
C TYR A 190 9.51 2.97 3.17
N CYS A 191 9.91 3.46 2.00
CA CYS A 191 9.24 4.55 1.30
C CYS A 191 8.73 4.08 -0.07
N ASP A 192 7.43 4.23 -0.30
CA ASP A 192 6.80 3.99 -1.60
C ASP A 192 5.93 5.19 -2.02
N PRO A 193 6.55 6.36 -2.27
CA PRO A 193 5.79 7.56 -2.62
C PRO A 193 5.13 7.41 -4.00
N PRO A 194 4.17 8.28 -4.35
CA PRO A 194 3.75 8.43 -5.75
C PRO A 194 4.96 8.69 -6.65
N TYR A 195 5.11 7.92 -7.73
CA TYR A 195 6.32 7.99 -8.57
C TYR A 195 6.40 9.29 -9.39
N PRO A 196 7.62 9.74 -9.73
CA PRO A 196 7.83 10.93 -10.57
C PRO A 196 7.04 10.88 -11.87
N GLU A 197 6.51 12.02 -12.32
CA GLU A 197 5.73 12.12 -13.57
C GLU A 197 6.52 11.60 -14.78
N GLU A 198 7.81 11.88 -14.83
CA GLU A 198 8.71 11.52 -15.93
C GLU A 198 8.86 10.00 -16.13
N CYS A 199 8.53 9.19 -15.11
CA CYS A 199 8.64 7.75 -15.18
C CYS A 199 7.30 7.01 -15.12
N ARG A 200 6.18 7.73 -14.90
CA ARG A 200 4.83 7.13 -14.88
C ARG A 200 3.96 7.59 -16.06
N ASN A 201 3.40 6.63 -16.81
CA ASN A 201 2.46 6.88 -17.91
C ASN A 201 1.07 7.37 -17.47
N SER A 202 0.90 7.81 -16.23
CA SER A 202 -0.40 7.95 -15.59
C SER A 202 -0.43 9.22 -14.76
N LYS A 203 -1.35 10.13 -15.03
CA LYS A 203 -1.54 11.38 -14.26
C LYS A 203 -2.73 11.26 -13.30
N ASN A 204 -2.70 12.01 -12.20
CA ASN A 204 -3.84 12.25 -11.28
C ASN A 204 -4.50 11.02 -10.63
N ASN A 205 -3.74 9.94 -10.36
CA ASN A 205 -4.28 8.72 -9.73
C ASN A 205 -4.17 8.70 -8.20
N TYR A 206 -3.41 9.60 -7.58
CA TYR A 206 -3.34 9.77 -6.12
C TYR A 206 -4.15 11.01 -5.70
N GLN A 207 -4.69 10.97 -4.47
CA GLN A 207 -5.42 12.12 -3.91
C GLN A 207 -4.51 13.33 -3.64
N HIS A 208 -3.30 13.09 -3.18
CA HIS A 208 -2.25 14.08 -3.00
C HIS A 208 -1.23 13.92 -4.12
N GLU A 209 -0.99 14.99 -4.89
CA GLU A 209 0.06 14.97 -5.91
C GLU A 209 1.42 15.10 -5.23
N PHE A 210 2.41 14.39 -5.77
CA PHE A 210 3.79 14.38 -5.28
C PHE A 210 4.66 14.94 -6.40
N GLU A 211 5.11 16.16 -6.19
CA GLU A 211 5.89 16.96 -7.13
C GLU A 211 7.38 16.61 -7.07
N ILE A 212 8.15 17.11 -8.03
CA ILE A 212 9.61 16.98 -8.05
C ILE A 212 10.22 17.52 -6.75
N ARG A 213 9.69 18.64 -6.24
CA ARG A 213 10.13 19.22 -4.96
C ARG A 213 9.88 18.29 -3.78
N ASP A 214 8.75 17.58 -3.75
CA ASP A 214 8.46 16.61 -2.69
C ASP A 214 9.46 15.44 -2.74
N HIS A 215 9.86 14.99 -3.93
CA HIS A 215 10.93 14.00 -4.10
C HIS A 215 12.29 14.51 -3.62
N GLU A 216 12.63 15.77 -3.91
CA GLU A 216 13.87 16.40 -3.45
C GLU A 216 13.90 16.53 -1.92
N GLU A 217 12.79 16.93 -1.30
CA GLU A 217 12.67 17.05 0.16
C GLU A 217 12.70 15.67 0.83
N LEU A 218 12.01 14.66 0.28
CA LEU A 218 12.07 13.29 0.77
C LEU A 218 13.49 12.73 0.69
N ALA A 219 14.18 12.93 -0.44
CA ALA A 219 15.57 12.51 -0.59
C ALA A 219 16.47 13.19 0.45
N GLY A 220 16.34 14.51 0.63
CA GLY A 220 17.11 15.26 1.63
C GLY A 220 16.93 14.72 3.05
N LEU A 221 15.70 14.40 3.45
CA LEU A 221 15.40 13.79 4.75
C LEU A 221 16.02 12.39 4.85
N LEU A 222 15.81 11.54 3.85
CA LEU A 222 16.32 10.17 3.85
C LEU A 222 17.84 10.07 3.80
N HIS A 223 18.54 11.05 3.23
CA HIS A 223 20.01 11.14 3.30
C HIS A 223 20.53 11.56 4.67
N ALA A 224 19.69 12.21 5.48
CA ALA A 224 20.07 12.72 6.80
C ALA A 224 19.69 11.76 7.96
N VAL A 225 18.93 10.69 7.69
CA VAL A 225 18.52 9.74 8.73
C VAL A 225 19.71 8.99 9.30
N LYS A 226 19.66 8.71 10.60
CA LYS A 226 20.58 7.80 11.30
C LYS A 226 20.27 6.34 10.98
N GLY A 227 18.98 6.07 10.77
CA GLY A 227 18.49 4.73 10.49
C GLY A 227 18.82 4.20 9.08
N ARG A 228 18.18 3.08 8.78
CA ARG A 228 18.20 2.49 7.44
C ARG A 228 17.03 3.00 6.63
N ALA A 229 17.20 3.17 5.34
CA ALA A 229 16.14 3.62 4.45
C ALA A 229 16.19 2.88 3.11
N MET A 230 15.00 2.54 2.61
CA MET A 230 14.79 1.96 1.29
C MET A 230 13.63 2.68 0.60
N ILE A 231 13.83 3.09 -0.65
CA ILE A 231 12.81 3.74 -1.46
C ILE A 231 12.53 2.96 -2.74
N SER A 232 11.25 2.76 -3.03
CA SER A 232 10.70 2.17 -4.25
C SER A 232 10.40 3.23 -5.31
N SER A 233 10.77 2.99 -6.57
CA SER A 233 10.39 3.82 -7.72
C SER A 233 10.63 3.10 -9.06
N TYR A 234 10.39 3.79 -10.17
CA TYR A 234 10.92 3.40 -11.48
C TYR A 234 12.27 4.07 -11.74
N ASP A 235 13.08 3.42 -12.56
CA ASP A 235 14.37 3.95 -13.00
C ASP A 235 14.19 5.17 -13.91
N CYS A 236 14.57 6.35 -13.43
CA CYS A 236 14.49 7.60 -14.18
C CYS A 236 15.60 8.59 -13.79
N PRO A 237 15.86 9.62 -14.63
CA PRO A 237 16.91 10.60 -14.37
C PRO A 237 16.82 11.27 -13.00
N LEU A 238 15.62 11.64 -12.55
CA LEU A 238 15.41 12.24 -11.23
C LEU A 238 15.87 11.30 -10.11
N MET A 239 15.36 10.07 -10.08
CA MET A 239 15.70 9.09 -9.03
C MET A 239 17.19 8.76 -9.03
N ARG A 240 17.79 8.59 -10.22
CA ARG A 240 19.24 8.38 -10.36
C ARG A 240 20.07 9.54 -9.84
N ARG A 241 19.60 10.78 -10.00
CA ARG A 241 20.26 11.98 -9.48
C ARG A 241 20.14 12.07 -7.96
N LEU A 242 18.94 11.81 -7.42
CA LEU A 242 18.64 11.94 -5.99
C LEU A 242 19.34 10.88 -5.13
N TYR A 243 19.47 9.67 -5.64
CA TYR A 243 20.01 8.50 -4.89
C TYR A 243 21.24 7.90 -5.58
N LYS A 244 22.09 8.76 -6.17
CA LYS A 244 23.26 8.35 -6.98
C LYS A 244 24.31 7.55 -6.18
N ASP A 245 24.34 7.76 -4.88
CA ASP A 245 25.28 7.21 -3.89
C ASP A 245 24.68 6.05 -3.09
N TRP A 246 23.43 5.67 -3.38
CA TRP A 246 22.74 4.54 -2.76
C TRP A 246 22.87 3.27 -3.60
N ASN A 247 22.76 2.12 -2.94
CA ASN A 247 22.72 0.82 -3.61
C ASN A 247 21.40 0.64 -4.34
N MET A 248 21.44 0.37 -5.65
CA MET A 248 20.24 0.18 -6.47
C MET A 248 20.05 -1.29 -6.87
N ALA A 249 18.83 -1.81 -6.71
CA ALA A 249 18.43 -3.12 -7.23
C ALA A 249 17.19 -3.01 -8.13
N LYS A 250 17.08 -3.91 -9.11
CA LYS A 250 15.96 -3.96 -10.06
C LYS A 250 15.20 -5.26 -9.92
N ALA A 251 13.88 -5.15 -9.85
CA ALA A 251 13.00 -6.31 -9.80
C ALA A 251 12.94 -7.02 -11.17
N PRO A 252 12.40 -8.26 -11.19
CA PRO A 252 12.02 -8.89 -12.44
C PRO A 252 11.03 -8.02 -13.23
N VAL A 253 11.26 -7.98 -14.54
CA VAL A 253 10.43 -7.23 -15.49
C VAL A 253 9.02 -7.84 -15.53
N LYS A 254 7.99 -7.01 -15.40
CA LYS A 254 6.58 -7.45 -15.49
C LYS A 254 5.84 -6.71 -16.59
N ARG A 255 4.89 -7.40 -17.23
CA ARG A 255 3.89 -6.77 -18.09
C ARG A 255 2.75 -6.24 -17.22
N ASN A 256 2.48 -4.95 -17.33
CA ASN A 256 1.35 -4.33 -16.65
C ASN A 256 0.09 -4.46 -17.53
N ASN A 257 -0.80 -5.37 -17.15
CA ASN A 257 -2.05 -5.64 -17.88
C ASN A 257 -3.04 -4.46 -17.88
N ILE A 258 -2.86 -3.46 -17.01
CA ILE A 258 -3.72 -2.28 -16.93
C ILE A 258 -3.17 -1.13 -17.80
N ARG A 259 -1.84 -1.05 -17.95
CA ARG A 259 -1.16 0.07 -18.64
C ARG A 259 -0.52 -0.31 -19.98
N SER A 260 -0.75 -1.53 -20.47
CA SER A 260 -0.24 -2.04 -21.75
C SER A 260 1.25 -1.72 -21.98
N GLY A 261 2.09 -2.01 -20.99
CA GLY A 261 3.52 -1.69 -21.00
C GLY A 261 4.36 -2.60 -20.13
N VAL A 262 5.66 -2.62 -20.40
CA VAL A 262 6.66 -3.30 -19.58
C VAL A 262 7.06 -2.35 -18.46
N VAL A 263 6.97 -2.81 -17.20
CA VAL A 263 7.39 -2.05 -16.03
C VAL A 263 8.44 -2.82 -15.26
N GLN A 264 9.42 -2.10 -14.72
CA GLN A 264 10.45 -2.65 -13.86
C GLN A 264 10.57 -1.79 -12.60
N GLU A 265 10.22 -2.41 -11.48
CA GLU A 265 10.36 -1.81 -10.15
C GLU A 265 11.85 -1.72 -9.80
N CYS A 266 12.26 -0.61 -9.19
CA CYS A 266 13.61 -0.38 -8.70
C CYS A 266 13.55 0.07 -7.24
N ILE A 267 14.58 -0.29 -6.49
CA ILE A 267 14.77 0.17 -5.12
C ILE A 267 16.15 0.79 -4.97
N TRP A 268 16.25 1.79 -4.10
CA TRP A 268 17.50 2.38 -3.64
C TRP A 268 17.60 2.21 -2.13
N MET A 269 18.79 1.87 -1.63
CA MET A 269 19.05 1.58 -0.21
C MET A 269 20.32 2.28 0.29
N ASN A 270 20.29 2.84 1.50
CA ASN A 270 21.47 3.40 2.17
C ASN A 270 22.33 2.37 2.94
N TYR A 271 22.04 1.07 2.74
CA TYR A 271 22.73 -0.06 3.38
C TYR A 271 23.06 -1.14 2.34
N SER A 272 24.01 -2.02 2.67
CA SER A 272 24.50 -3.06 1.75
C SER A 272 24.09 -4.48 2.16
N GLU A 273 23.95 -4.75 3.46
CA GLU A 273 23.61 -6.09 3.98
C GLU A 273 22.10 -6.34 3.90
N THR A 274 21.69 -7.21 2.97
CA THR A 274 20.28 -7.57 2.76
C THR A 274 19.99 -9.02 3.13
N VAL A 275 18.71 -9.36 3.32
CA VAL A 275 18.26 -10.74 3.56
C VAL A 275 18.74 -11.71 2.47
N ALA A 276 18.67 -11.32 1.20
CA ALA A 276 19.14 -12.15 0.08
C ALA A 276 20.65 -12.40 0.08
N TYR A 277 21.45 -11.44 0.56
CA TYR A 277 22.91 -11.59 0.59
C TYR A 277 23.35 -12.68 1.59
N HIS A 278 22.62 -12.85 2.70
CA HIS A 278 22.90 -13.90 3.68
C HIS A 278 22.19 -15.24 3.41
N GLY A 279 21.13 -15.27 2.60
CA GLY A 279 20.47 -16.52 2.18
C GLY A 279 21.33 -17.44 1.29
N ASN A 280 22.44 -16.94 0.75
CA ASN A 280 23.44 -17.72 0.00
C ASN A 280 24.69 -18.08 0.82
N GLN A 281 24.73 -17.73 2.10
CA GLN A 281 25.75 -18.16 3.04
C GLN A 281 25.10 -19.01 4.14
N PHE A 282 24.69 -20.23 3.78
CA PHE A 282 24.45 -21.26 4.77
C PHE A 282 25.78 -21.90 5.16
N PHE A 283 26.09 -21.87 6.46
CA PHE A 283 26.82 -22.95 7.13
C PHE A 283 25.96 -24.21 7.15
#